data_AF-A0A938LK61-F1
#
_entry.id   AF-A0A938LK61-F1
#
_cell.length_a   1.000
_cell.length_b   1.000
_cell.length_c   1.000
_cell.angle_alpha   90.00
_cell.angle_beta   90.00
_cell.angle_gamma   90.00
#
_symmetry.space_group_name_H-M   'P 1'
#
loop_
_entity.id
_entity.type
_entity.pdbx_description
1 polymer ?
#
loop_
_entity_poly.entity_id
_entity_poly.type
_entity_poly.pdbx_seq_one_letter_code
_entity_poly.pdbx_strand_id
1 'polypeptide(L)'
;MRTATVLSLAAGLVLVAGVARAAAPAPEEGVALTVYNQNFAVVKEVRNLKLDGRIATVQFRNVAKSIDPTSVHFKSLTDPQTTSVLEQNYEFDLVSADKLLDKYIDKKVSAVTKQGQ
;
A
#
# COMPACT_ATOMS: atom_id res chain seq x y z
N MET A 1 -80.15 27.61 -8.23
CA MET A 1 -79.52 28.06 -9.51
C MET A 1 -78.25 28.83 -9.17
N ARG A 2 -77.19 28.62 -9.98
CA ARG A 2 -75.88 29.33 -10.04
C ARG A 2 -74.81 28.83 -9.04
N THR A 3 -74.09 27.72 -9.32
CA THR A 3 -72.80 27.59 -10.05
C THR A 3 -71.61 28.32 -9.43
N ALA A 4 -70.59 27.60 -8.97
CA ALA A 4 -69.16 27.91 -9.13
C ALA A 4 -68.27 26.73 -8.68
N THR A 5 -67.15 26.57 -9.39
CA THR A 5 -66.33 25.37 -9.57
C THR A 5 -65.01 25.49 -8.81
N VAL A 6 -64.55 24.37 -8.23
CA VAL A 6 -63.19 23.87 -7.92
C VAL A 6 -61.98 24.83 -8.02
N LEU A 7 -61.12 24.85 -6.98
CA LEU A 7 -59.66 24.69 -7.19
C LEU A 7 -58.95 24.12 -5.96
N SER A 8 -58.40 22.93 -6.16
CA SER A 8 -57.63 22.11 -5.24
C SER A 8 -56.24 22.71 -4.95
N LEU A 9 -55.77 22.63 -3.71
CA LEU A 9 -54.34 22.75 -3.41
C LEU A 9 -53.93 21.63 -2.46
N ALA A 10 -53.68 20.44 -3.04
CA ALA A 10 -52.96 19.38 -2.35
C ALA A 10 -51.49 19.78 -2.32
N ALA A 11 -51.01 20.28 -1.18
CA ALA A 11 -49.59 20.49 -0.95
C ALA A 11 -48.89 19.13 -0.89
N GLY A 12 -48.32 18.71 -2.02
CA GLY A 12 -47.49 17.51 -2.10
C GLY A 12 -46.19 17.71 -1.32
N LEU A 13 -46.08 17.02 -0.17
CA LEU A 13 -44.81 16.89 0.55
C LEU A 13 -43.91 15.94 -0.25
N VAL A 14 -43.00 16.50 -1.06
CA VAL A 14 -41.96 15.72 -1.75
C VAL A 14 -40.89 15.36 -0.72
N LEU A 15 -40.96 14.13 -0.19
CA LEU A 15 -39.89 13.56 0.62
C LEU A 15 -38.73 13.20 -0.33
N VAL A 16 -37.71 14.05 -0.40
CA VAL A 16 -36.45 13.69 -1.06
C VAL A 16 -35.74 12.70 -0.14
N ALA A 17 -35.96 11.41 -0.37
CA ALA A 17 -35.21 10.35 0.29
C ALA A 17 -33.75 10.43 -0.18
N GLY A 18 -32.89 11.02 0.66
CA GLY A 18 -31.46 11.06 0.42
C GLY A 18 -30.92 9.64 0.28
N VAL A 19 -30.40 9.30 -0.89
CA VAL A 19 -29.65 8.06 -1.11
C VAL A 19 -28.35 8.15 -0.31
N ALA A 20 -28.36 7.61 0.90
CA ALA A 20 -27.14 7.43 1.68
C ALA A 20 -26.23 6.46 0.92
N ARG A 21 -25.12 6.98 0.37
CA ARG A 21 -24.10 6.14 -0.24
C ARG A 21 -23.42 5.36 0.88
N ALA A 22 -23.71 4.06 0.96
CA ALA A 22 -22.98 3.16 1.83
C ALA A 22 -21.48 3.29 1.52
N ALA A 23 -20.73 3.81 2.47
CA ALA A 23 -19.27 3.80 2.40
C ALA A 23 -18.83 2.33 2.42
N ALA A 24 -17.99 1.94 1.48
CA ALA A 24 -17.37 0.62 1.53
C ALA A 24 -16.62 0.47 2.86
N PRO A 25 -16.63 -0.73 3.47
CA PRO A 25 -15.89 -0.96 4.71
C PRO A 25 -14.43 -0.55 4.52
N ALA A 26 -13.88 0.13 5.52
CA ALA A 26 -12.49 0.54 5.50
C ALA A 26 -11.60 -0.70 5.32
N PRO A 27 -10.51 -0.60 4.52
CA PRO A 27 -9.60 -1.72 4.36
C PRO A 27 -9.06 -2.16 5.72
N GLU A 28 -9.24 -3.43 6.07
CA GLU A 28 -8.67 -3.99 7.29
C GLU A 28 -7.16 -4.12 7.14
N GLU A 29 -6.42 -3.75 8.19
CA GLU A 29 -4.99 -3.98 8.25
C GLU A 29 -4.69 -5.48 8.30
N GLY A 30 -3.62 -5.90 7.64
CA GLY A 30 -3.17 -7.27 7.72
C GLY A 30 -2.43 -7.75 6.49
N VAL A 31 -2.09 -9.04 6.56
CA VAL A 31 -1.36 -9.75 5.51
C VAL A 31 -2.22 -10.91 5.04
N ALA A 32 -2.45 -10.99 3.73
CA ALA A 32 -3.08 -12.12 3.07
C ALA A 32 -2.06 -12.82 2.16
N LEU A 33 -2.10 -14.15 2.15
CA LEU A 33 -1.18 -15.00 1.41
C LEU A 33 -1.96 -16.00 0.57
N THR A 34 -1.65 -16.06 -0.73
CA THR A 34 -2.14 -17.10 -1.64
C THR A 34 -0.96 -17.93 -2.12
N VAL A 35 -0.93 -19.22 -1.78
CA VAL A 35 0.17 -20.14 -2.10
C VAL A 35 -0.15 -20.94 -3.36
N TYR A 36 0.79 -20.98 -4.30
CA TYR A 36 0.69 -21.78 -5.52
C TYR A 36 1.65 -22.97 -5.44
N ASN A 37 1.33 -24.06 -6.14
CA ASN A 37 2.16 -25.27 -6.12
C ASN A 37 3.48 -25.15 -6.90
N GLN A 38 3.74 -23.99 -7.51
CA GLN A 38 4.94 -23.69 -8.31
C GLN A 38 6.00 -22.96 -7.49
N ASN A 39 6.05 -23.21 -6.18
CA ASN A 39 7.06 -22.67 -5.29
C ASN A 39 7.09 -21.13 -5.20
N PHE A 40 5.94 -20.49 -5.45
CA PHE A 40 5.73 -19.06 -5.25
C PHE A 40 4.40 -18.81 -4.54
N ALA A 41 4.28 -17.63 -3.95
CA ALA A 41 3.06 -17.16 -3.32
C ALA A 41 2.85 -15.69 -3.63
N VAL A 42 1.59 -15.26 -3.66
CA VAL A 42 1.21 -13.86 -3.78
C VAL A 42 0.92 -13.33 -2.39
N VAL A 43 1.59 -12.25 -2.03
CA VAL A 43 1.42 -11.56 -0.75
C VAL A 43 0.67 -10.26 -1.00
N LYS A 44 -0.43 -10.03 -0.26
CA LYS A 44 -1.12 -8.74 -0.21
C LYS A 44 -1.05 -8.22 1.22
N GLU A 45 -0.50 -7.03 1.38
CA GLU A 45 -0.39 -6.39 2.69
C GLU A 45 -1.09 -5.03 2.67
N VAL A 46 -1.89 -4.77 3.70
CA VAL A 46 -2.58 -3.49 3.93
C VAL A 46 -2.10 -2.95 5.26
N ARG A 47 -1.59 -1.71 5.25
CA ARG A 47 -1.10 -1.00 6.43
C ARG A 47 -1.58 0.44 6.41
N ASN A 48 -1.92 1.00 7.56
CA ASN A 48 -2.07 2.44 7.68
C ASN A 48 -0.69 3.09 7.79
N LEU A 49 -0.45 4.06 6.90
CA LEU A 49 0.79 4.83 6.88
C LEU A 49 0.43 6.30 7.00
N LYS A 50 1.13 7.01 7.89
CA LYS A 50 1.05 8.46 7.96
C LYS A 50 2.12 9.03 7.03
N LEU A 51 1.69 9.82 6.05
CA LEU A 51 2.58 10.50 5.12
C LEU A 51 2.76 11.95 5.60
N ASP A 52 3.94 12.27 6.12
CA ASP A 52 4.23 13.57 6.74
C ASP A 52 4.63 14.63 5.70
N GLY A 53 3.71 14.98 4.81
CA GLY A 53 3.87 16.07 3.84
C GLY A 53 3.58 15.67 2.40
N ARG A 54 3.95 16.56 1.46
CA ARG A 54 3.70 16.37 0.01
C ARG A 54 4.56 15.26 -0.61
N ILE A 55 5.77 15.05 -0.07
CA ILE A 55 6.67 13.97 -0.46
C ILE A 55 7.13 13.31 0.82
N ALA A 56 6.94 11.99 0.91
CA ALA A 56 7.31 11.20 2.07
C ALA A 56 8.08 9.95 1.62
N THR A 57 9.16 9.64 2.35
CA THR A 57 9.94 8.42 2.14
C THR A 57 9.52 7.38 3.17
N VAL A 58 9.10 6.21 2.72
CA VAL A 58 8.72 5.08 3.59
C VAL A 58 9.74 3.95 3.39
N GLN A 59 10.28 3.44 4.49
CA GLN A 59 11.22 2.32 4.45
C GLN A 59 10.57 1.07 5.03
N PHE A 60 10.50 0.00 4.23
CA PHE A 60 10.09 -1.32 4.68
C PHE A 60 11.32 -2.17 4.94
N ARG A 61 11.58 -2.46 6.21
CA ARG A 61 12.67 -3.35 6.64
C ARG A 61 12.13 -4.77 6.83
N ASN A 62 13.01 -5.77 6.71
CA ASN A 62 12.66 -7.20 6.85
C ASN A 62 11.71 -7.73 5.77
N VAL A 63 11.89 -7.28 4.52
CA VAL A 63 11.20 -7.88 3.36
C VAL A 63 11.71 -9.29 3.10
N ALA A 64 10.87 -10.13 2.49
CA ALA A 64 11.21 -11.53 2.24
C ALA A 64 12.47 -11.63 1.36
N LYS A 65 13.42 -12.49 1.74
CA LYS A 65 14.68 -12.69 1.00
C LYS A 65 14.46 -13.11 -0.45
N SER A 66 13.40 -13.87 -0.70
CA SER A 66 13.02 -14.38 -2.02
C SER A 66 11.96 -13.53 -2.72
N ILE A 67 11.73 -12.29 -2.26
CA ILE A 67 10.80 -11.39 -2.95
C ILE A 67 11.31 -11.10 -4.36
N ASP A 68 10.42 -11.10 -5.34
CA ASP A 68 10.70 -10.54 -6.65
C ASP A 68 10.48 -9.02 -6.58
N PRO A 69 11.55 -8.20 -6.62
CA PRO A 69 11.40 -6.75 -6.47
C PRO A 69 10.61 -6.11 -7.61
N THR A 70 10.55 -6.75 -8.77
CA THR A 70 9.79 -6.24 -9.93
C THR A 70 8.29 -6.45 -9.78
N SER A 71 7.86 -7.30 -8.83
CA SER A 71 6.46 -7.60 -8.55
C SER A 71 5.81 -6.67 -7.51
N VAL A 72 6.58 -5.76 -6.91
CA VAL A 72 6.11 -4.95 -5.77
C VAL A 72 5.32 -3.74 -6.25
N HIS A 73 4.02 -3.73 -5.97
CA HIS A 73 3.14 -2.61 -6.30
C HIS A 73 2.57 -1.95 -5.04
N PHE A 74 2.61 -0.62 -5.02
CA PHE A 74 2.00 0.18 -3.97
C PHE A 74 0.79 0.92 -4.52
N LYS A 75 -0.30 0.93 -3.75
CA LYS A 75 -1.51 1.69 -4.05
C LYS A 75 -2.09 2.27 -2.77
N SER A 76 -2.37 3.57 -2.79
CA SER A 76 -3.16 4.19 -1.73
C SER A 76 -4.62 3.73 -1.82
N LEU A 77 -5.16 3.22 -0.72
CA LEU A 77 -6.57 2.82 -0.63
C LEU A 77 -7.47 3.96 -0.15
N THR A 78 -6.90 4.95 0.56
CA THR A 78 -7.61 6.11 1.09
C THR A 78 -7.67 7.27 0.11
N ASP A 79 -6.61 7.47 -0.69
CA ASP A 79 -6.55 8.52 -1.72
C ASP A 79 -5.74 8.08 -2.96
N PRO A 80 -6.33 7.22 -3.82
CA PRO A 80 -5.65 6.68 -5.01
C PRO A 80 -5.44 7.70 -6.14
N GLN A 81 -6.13 8.85 -6.13
CA GLN A 81 -6.07 9.82 -7.24
C GLN A 81 -4.95 10.84 -7.04
N THR A 82 -4.62 11.18 -5.79
CA THR A 82 -3.60 12.18 -5.49
C THR A 82 -2.29 11.57 -4.98
N THR A 83 -2.32 10.33 -4.50
CA THR A 83 -1.13 9.63 -4.01
C THR A 83 -0.50 8.81 -5.12
N SER A 84 0.74 9.12 -5.48
CA SER A 84 1.54 8.37 -6.44
C SER A 84 2.91 8.00 -5.89
N VAL A 85 3.52 6.95 -6.45
CA VAL A 85 4.89 6.56 -6.15
C VAL A 85 5.81 7.31 -7.10
N LEU A 86 6.71 8.13 -6.55
CA LEU A 86 7.72 8.85 -7.34
C LEU A 86 8.90 7.95 -7.67
N GLU A 87 9.38 7.23 -6.67
CA GLU A 87 10.56 6.37 -6.76
C GLU A 87 10.35 5.15 -5.86
N GLN A 88 10.80 3.99 -6.33
CA GLN A 88 10.82 2.76 -5.57
C GLN A 88 12.21 2.15 -5.68
N ASN A 89 12.91 2.09 -4.55
CA ASN A 89 14.20 1.46 -4.45
C ASN A 89 14.07 0.15 -3.67
N TYR A 90 14.61 -0.91 -4.26
CA TYR A 90 14.81 -2.17 -3.57
C TYR A 90 16.29 -2.32 -3.25
N GLU A 91 16.61 -2.28 -1.96
CA GLU A 91 17.95 -2.54 -1.46
C GLU A 91 18.00 -3.98 -0.95
N PHE A 92 18.51 -4.88 -1.80
CA PHE A 92 18.88 -6.20 -1.33
C PHE A 92 20.22 -6.09 -0.62
N ASP A 93 20.26 -6.45 0.66
CA ASP A 93 21.51 -6.48 1.41
C ASP A 93 22.44 -7.53 0.79
N LEU A 94 23.35 -7.03 -0.03
CA LEU A 94 24.38 -7.78 -0.71
C LEU A 94 25.68 -7.82 0.10
N VAL A 95 25.65 -7.54 1.40
CA VAL A 95 26.77 -7.79 2.31
C VAL A 95 26.88 -9.30 2.58
N SER A 96 26.93 -10.11 1.53
CA SER A 96 27.62 -11.39 1.60
C SER A 96 29.10 -11.10 1.83
N ALA A 97 29.76 -11.89 2.67
CA ALA A 97 31.20 -11.80 2.86
C ALA A 97 31.94 -11.77 1.51
N ASP A 98 31.49 -12.58 0.54
CA ASP A 98 32.08 -12.66 -0.80
C ASP A 98 31.99 -11.33 -1.57
N LYS A 99 30.82 -10.70 -1.65
CA LYS A 99 30.68 -9.38 -2.29
C LYS A 99 31.39 -8.25 -1.57
N LEU A 100 31.52 -8.34 -0.24
CA LEU A 100 32.42 -7.43 0.47
C LEU A 100 33.85 -7.65 -0.02
N LEU A 101 34.35 -8.89 -0.02
CA LEU A 101 35.71 -9.18 -0.48
C LEU A 101 35.95 -8.76 -1.94
N ASP A 102 34.98 -8.97 -2.84
CA ASP A 102 35.05 -8.53 -4.25
C ASP A 102 35.26 -7.01 -4.37
N LYS A 103 34.65 -6.20 -3.48
CA LYS A 103 34.83 -4.74 -3.46
C LYS A 103 36.24 -4.32 -3.04
N TYR A 104 36.98 -5.20 -2.39
CA TYR A 104 38.31 -4.94 -1.87
C TYR A 104 39.40 -5.79 -2.55
N ILE A 105 39.15 -6.28 -3.77
CA ILE A 105 40.22 -6.81 -4.63
C ILE A 105 41.34 -5.76 -4.75
N ASP A 106 42.58 -6.20 -4.62
CA ASP A 106 43.81 -5.39 -4.62
C ASP A 106 43.92 -4.34 -3.50
N LYS A 107 43.06 -4.39 -2.48
CA LYS A 107 43.14 -3.54 -1.29
C LYS A 107 43.56 -4.38 -0.08
N LYS A 108 44.36 -3.79 0.81
CA LYS A 108 44.66 -4.41 2.11
C LYS A 108 43.39 -4.40 2.96
N VAL A 109 42.96 -5.59 3.39
CA VAL A 109 41.84 -5.79 4.33
C VAL A 109 42.36 -6.42 5.61
N SER A 110 41.71 -6.13 6.74
CA SER A 110 41.93 -6.80 8.02
C SER A 110 40.66 -7.56 8.36
N ALA A 111 40.81 -8.85 8.67
CA ALA A 111 39.72 -9.71 9.12
C ALA A 111 39.93 -9.98 10.61
N VAL A 112 38.84 -9.99 11.37
CA VAL A 112 38.84 -10.38 12.79
C VAL A 112 37.84 -11.51 12.94
N THR A 113 38.31 -12.64 13.43
CA THR A 113 37.46 -13.81 13.70
C THR A 113 36.62 -13.57 14.96
N LYS A 114 35.54 -14.33 15.17
CA LYS A 114 34.76 -14.29 16.43
C LYS A 114 35.60 -14.59 17.69
N GLN A 115 36.82 -15.11 17.50
CA GLN A 115 37.79 -15.40 18.56
C GLN A 115 38.82 -14.29 18.75
N GLY A 116 38.71 -13.17 18.03
CA GLY A 116 39.54 -11.97 18.23
C GLY A 116 40.94 -12.03 17.60
N GLN A 117 41.19 -13.01 16.72
CA GLN A 117 42.41 -13.08 15.90
C GLN A 117 42.14 -12.61 14.48
#